data_AF-A0A2D1U1V9-F1
#
_entry.id   AF-A0A2D1U1V9-F1
#
_cell.length_a   1.000
_cell.length_b   1.000
_cell.length_c   1.000
_cell.angle_alpha   90.00
_cell.angle_beta   90.00
_cell.angle_gamma   90.00
#
_symmetry.space_group_name_H-M   'P 1'
#
loop_
_entity.id
_entity.type
_entity.pdbx_description
1 polymer ?
#
loop_
_entity_poly.entity_id
_entity_poly.type
_entity_poly.pdbx_seq_one_letter_code
_entity_poly.pdbx_strand_id
1 'polypeptide(L)'
;MQTSVKLSSGVIKYDSSANSWTQDLQFFKVEGIFFRRLLAAYFVRLSAARFTQQLSALETELAEIESKRHELDMLLSEHLSHKELVTEDLILENPQDLEATHIRLGRLITGLTHKFRHTKRALFALVEEAVKNDELFEL
;
A
#
# COMPACT_ATOMS: atom_id res chain seq x y z
N MET A 1 -43.04 2.20 -6.34
CA MET A 1 -42.20 2.34 -7.54
C MET A 1 -40.82 1.83 -7.17
N GLN A 2 -40.42 0.68 -7.69
CA GLN A 2 -39.05 0.17 -7.52
C GLN A 2 -38.18 0.86 -8.55
N THR A 3 -37.44 1.88 -8.14
CA THR A 3 -36.30 2.39 -8.90
C THR A 3 -35.21 1.32 -8.83
N SER A 4 -35.27 0.37 -9.75
CA SER A 4 -34.13 -0.48 -10.06
C SER A 4 -33.01 0.45 -10.50
N VAL A 5 -32.08 0.75 -9.60
CA VAL A 5 -30.83 1.44 -9.89
C VAL A 5 -30.15 0.64 -10.99
N LYS A 6 -30.31 1.07 -12.25
CA LYS A 6 -29.55 0.55 -13.38
C LYS A 6 -28.15 1.13 -13.23
N LEU A 7 -27.36 0.56 -12.32
CA LEU A 7 -25.92 0.76 -12.25
C LEU A 7 -25.37 0.66 -13.69
N SER A 8 -24.71 1.72 -14.17
CA SER A 8 -24.05 1.66 -15.47
C SER A 8 -23.03 0.51 -15.43
N SER A 9 -22.89 -0.23 -16.53
CA SER A 9 -21.95 -1.37 -16.58
C SER A 9 -20.50 -0.96 -16.27
N GLY A 10 -20.17 0.33 -16.41
CA GLY A 10 -18.89 0.94 -16.01
C GLY A 10 -18.69 1.02 -14.50
N VAL A 11 -19.73 1.39 -13.73
CA VAL A 11 -19.67 1.48 -12.26
C VAL A 11 -19.44 0.12 -11.62
N ILE A 12 -20.02 -0.94 -12.19
CA ILE A 12 -19.82 -2.34 -11.76
C ILE A 12 -18.41 -2.84 -12.12
N LYS A 13 -17.89 -2.43 -13.28
CA LYS A 13 -16.56 -2.85 -13.79
C LYS A 13 -15.43 -2.48 -12.83
N TYR A 14 -15.51 -1.32 -12.17
CA TYR A 14 -14.43 -0.79 -11.34
C TYR A 14 -14.54 -1.14 -9.85
N ASP A 15 -15.68 -1.68 -9.42
CA ASP A 15 -15.98 -1.93 -8.02
C ASP A 15 -15.08 -2.99 -7.39
N SER A 16 -14.86 -4.08 -8.12
CA SER A 16 -14.02 -5.17 -7.64
C SER A 16 -12.57 -4.73 -7.46
N SER A 17 -12.04 -3.95 -8.40
CA SER A 17 -10.68 -3.41 -8.34
C SER A 17 -10.53 -2.41 -7.20
N ALA A 18 -11.44 -1.44 -7.07
CA ALA A 18 -11.37 -0.44 -5.99
C ALA A 18 -11.47 -1.07 -4.59
N ASN A 19 -12.30 -2.10 -4.42
CA ASN A 19 -12.36 -2.87 -3.17
C ASN A 19 -11.05 -3.63 -2.90
N SER A 20 -10.50 -4.31 -3.90
CA SER A 20 -9.22 -5.02 -3.74
C SER A 20 -8.08 -4.09 -3.38
N TRP A 21 -8.04 -2.90 -4.00
CA TRP A 21 -7.07 -1.85 -3.72
C TRP A 21 -7.19 -1.29 -2.30
N THR A 22 -8.42 -1.10 -1.82
CA THR A 22 -8.66 -0.66 -0.44
C THR A 22 -8.09 -1.68 0.54
N GLN A 23 -8.34 -2.97 0.30
CA GLN A 23 -7.81 -4.06 1.12
C GLN A 23 -6.27 -4.12 1.08
N ASP A 24 -5.67 -3.98 -0.11
CA ASP A 24 -4.21 -3.96 -0.27
C ASP A 24 -3.58 -2.81 0.52
N LEU A 25 -4.15 -1.60 0.45
CA LEU A 25 -3.65 -0.44 1.20
C LEU A 25 -3.80 -0.62 2.71
N GLN A 26 -4.88 -1.24 3.18
CA GLN A 26 -5.03 -1.59 4.60
C GLN A 26 -4.00 -2.66 5.02
N PHE A 27 -3.74 -3.63 4.16
CA PHE A 27 -2.71 -4.64 4.41
C PHE A 27 -1.32 -4.01 4.52
N PHE A 28 -0.96 -3.09 3.62
CA PHE A 28 0.31 -2.36 3.69
C PHE A 28 0.46 -1.56 4.98
N LYS A 29 -0.62 -0.96 5.48
CA LYS A 29 -0.61 -0.25 6.78
C LYS A 29 -0.27 -1.21 7.93
N VAL A 30 -0.99 -2.33 8.02
CA VAL A 30 -0.79 -3.32 9.08
C VAL A 30 0.62 -3.90 9.02
N GLU A 31 1.06 -4.30 7.82
CA GLU A 31 2.35 -4.94 7.64
C GLU A 31 3.51 -3.93 7.79
N GLY A 32 3.32 -2.67 7.41
CA GLY A 32 4.28 -1.59 7.68
C GLY A 32 4.50 -1.33 9.18
N ILE A 33 3.43 -1.38 9.99
CA ILE A 33 3.54 -1.30 11.46
C ILE A 33 4.33 -2.51 11.99
N PHE A 34 4.03 -3.71 11.48
CA PHE A 34 4.77 -4.91 11.85
C PHE A 34 6.26 -4.79 11.53
N PHE A 35 6.63 -4.32 10.33
CA PHE A 35 8.03 -4.13 9.94
C PHE A 35 8.78 -3.15 10.85
N ARG A 36 8.17 -2.02 11.20
CA ARG A 36 8.79 -1.07 12.14
C ARG A 36 9.02 -1.70 13.52
N ARG A 37 8.06 -2.49 14.01
CA ARG A 37 8.20 -3.25 15.27
C ARG A 37 9.29 -4.31 15.18
N LEU A 38 9.39 -4.99 14.04
CA LEU A 38 10.42 -6.00 13.79
C LEU A 38 11.81 -5.36 13.80
N LEU A 39 12.01 -4.25 13.07
CA LEU A 39 13.29 -3.52 13.09
C LEU A 39 13.63 -3.02 14.51
N ALA A 40 12.66 -2.50 15.25
CA ALA A 40 12.85 -2.07 16.63
C ALA A 40 13.27 -3.23 17.56
N ALA A 41 12.67 -4.42 17.40
CA ALA A 41 13.01 -5.61 18.18
C ALA A 41 14.45 -6.10 17.93
N TYR A 42 14.99 -5.85 16.74
CA TYR A 42 16.36 -6.20 16.36
C TYR A 42 17.31 -5.01 16.41
N PHE A 43 16.88 -3.85 16.93
CA PHE A 43 17.61 -2.58 16.84
C PHE A 43 19.06 -2.67 17.32
N VAL A 44 19.30 -3.27 18.49
CA VAL A 44 20.66 -3.41 19.05
C VAL A 44 21.59 -4.14 18.07
N ARG A 45 21.11 -5.21 17.42
CA ARG A 45 21.88 -6.01 16.45
C ARG A 45 22.07 -5.26 15.13
N LEU A 46 21.01 -4.62 14.67
CA LEU A 46 20.99 -3.87 13.41
C LEU A 46 21.72 -2.53 13.49
N SER A 47 22.02 -2.04 14.71
CA SER A 47 22.82 -0.84 14.93
C SER A 47 24.32 -1.05 14.73
N ALA A 48 24.79 -2.30 14.57
CA ALA A 48 26.18 -2.58 14.25
C ALA A 48 26.59 -1.91 12.92
N ALA A 49 27.82 -1.37 12.86
CA ALA A 49 28.31 -0.53 11.76
C ALA A 49 28.11 -1.14 10.34
N ARG A 50 28.13 -2.47 10.23
CA ARG A 50 27.90 -3.20 8.97
C ARG A 50 26.46 -3.11 8.44
N PHE A 51 25.48 -2.90 9.32
CA PHE A 51 24.05 -2.87 8.98
C PHE A 51 23.47 -1.46 8.98
N THR A 52 24.15 -0.49 9.59
CA THR A 52 23.64 0.87 9.78
C THR A 52 23.19 1.53 8.47
N GLN A 53 23.96 1.40 7.39
CA GLN A 53 23.59 1.98 6.09
C GLN A 53 22.34 1.31 5.50
N GLN A 54 22.27 -0.02 5.55
CA GLN A 54 21.14 -0.79 5.02
C GLN A 54 19.87 -0.53 5.83
N LEU A 55 19.99 -0.46 7.16
CA LEU A 55 18.90 -0.12 8.07
C LEU A 55 18.32 1.27 7.76
N SER A 56 19.17 2.29 7.63
CA SER A 56 18.73 3.65 7.32
C SER A 56 18.04 3.75 5.95
N ALA A 57 18.54 3.02 4.94
CA ALA A 57 17.88 2.94 3.64
C ALA A 57 16.49 2.30 3.75
N LEU A 58 16.36 1.19 4.48
CA LEU A 58 15.07 0.52 4.70
C LEU A 58 14.07 1.39 5.46
N GLU A 59 14.51 2.10 6.50
CA GLU A 59 13.65 3.03 7.24
C GLU A 59 13.12 4.15 6.35
N THR A 60 13.98 4.69 5.48
CA THR A 60 13.60 5.69 4.48
C THR A 60 12.58 5.13 3.49
N GLU A 61 12.82 3.92 2.95
CA GLU A 61 11.89 3.26 2.04
C GLU A 61 10.53 2.99 2.69
N LEU A 62 10.51 2.52 3.94
CA LEU A 62 9.29 2.29 4.71
C LEU A 62 8.52 3.59 4.98
N ALA A 63 9.21 4.70 5.22
CA ALA A 63 8.58 6.02 5.36
C ALA A 63 7.96 6.48 4.04
N GLU A 64 8.68 6.35 2.93
CA GLU A 64 8.16 6.71 1.61
C GLU A 64 6.97 5.84 1.18
N ILE A 65 7.00 4.54 1.49
CA ILE A 65 5.87 3.63 1.27
C ILE A 65 4.65 4.09 2.05
N GLU A 66 4.81 4.44 3.34
CA GLU A 66 3.69 4.89 4.17
C GLU A 66 3.09 6.20 3.67
N SER A 67 3.93 7.16 3.26
CA SER A 67 3.47 8.42 2.65
C SER A 67 2.65 8.15 1.39
N LYS A 68 3.19 7.35 0.46
CA LYS A 68 2.51 7.02 -0.80
C LYS A 68 1.24 6.21 -0.59
N ARG A 69 1.24 5.30 0.39
CA ARG A 69 0.04 4.55 0.79
C ARG A 69 -1.04 5.53 1.22
N HIS A 70 -0.72 6.50 2.08
CA HIS A 70 -1.68 7.49 2.56
C HIS A 70 -2.23 8.37 1.42
N GLU A 71 -1.37 8.83 0.51
CA GLU A 71 -1.79 9.57 -0.69
C GLU A 71 -2.76 8.76 -1.56
N LEU A 72 -2.46 7.47 -1.78
CA LEU A 72 -3.34 6.60 -2.56
C LEU A 72 -4.65 6.28 -1.86
N ASP A 73 -4.65 6.19 -0.53
CA ASP A 73 -5.85 6.01 0.30
C ASP A 73 -6.82 7.20 0.09
N MET A 74 -6.29 8.43 0.08
CA MET A 74 -7.08 9.64 -0.19
C MET A 74 -7.62 9.65 -1.62
N LEU A 75 -6.77 9.42 -2.63
CA LEU A 75 -7.20 9.39 -4.03
C LEU A 75 -8.23 8.30 -4.31
N LEU A 76 -8.09 7.13 -3.67
CA LEU A 76 -9.05 6.04 -3.79
C LEU A 76 -10.38 6.39 -3.11
N SER A 77 -10.34 7.02 -1.95
CA SER A 77 -11.54 7.49 -1.24
C SER A 77 -12.31 8.55 -2.04
N GLU A 78 -11.59 9.50 -2.67
CA GLU A 78 -12.17 10.48 -3.58
C GLU A 78 -12.80 9.81 -4.80
N HIS A 79 -12.11 8.84 -5.40
CA HIS A 79 -12.63 8.09 -6.55
C HIS A 79 -13.90 7.29 -6.20
N LEU A 80 -13.92 6.63 -5.04
CA LEU A 80 -15.09 5.92 -4.53
C LEU A 80 -16.26 6.87 -4.27
N SER A 81 -16.00 8.01 -3.61
CA SER A 81 -17.02 9.03 -3.34
C SER A 81 -17.62 9.59 -4.63
N HIS A 82 -16.78 9.91 -5.62
CA HIS A 82 -17.25 10.37 -6.93
C HIS A 82 -18.14 9.32 -7.61
N LYS A 83 -17.76 8.04 -7.50
CA LYS A 83 -18.54 6.93 -8.05
C LYS A 83 -19.90 6.77 -7.36
N GLU A 84 -19.96 6.94 -6.05
CA GLU A 84 -21.22 6.91 -5.28
C GLU A 84 -22.14 8.05 -5.72
N LEU A 85 -21.62 9.27 -5.85
CA LEU A 85 -22.41 10.42 -6.34
C LEU A 85 -22.97 10.21 -7.75
N VAL A 86 -22.20 9.59 -8.65
CA VAL A 86 -22.69 9.21 -9.99
C VAL A 86 -23.79 8.14 -9.89
N THR A 87 -23.61 7.15 -9.00
CA THR A 87 -24.56 6.04 -8.82
C THR A 87 -25.90 6.51 -8.24
N GLU A 88 -25.87 7.54 -7.41
CA GLU A 88 -27.05 8.16 -6.81
C GLU A 88 -27.71 9.21 -7.71
N ASP A 89 -27.27 9.34 -8.97
CA ASP A 89 -27.71 10.35 -9.94
C ASP A 89 -27.55 11.80 -9.44
N LEU A 90 -26.65 12.02 -8.46
CA LEU A 90 -26.40 13.34 -7.86
C LEU A 90 -25.49 14.21 -8.74
N ILE A 91 -24.66 13.59 -9.58
CA ILE A 91 -23.81 14.25 -10.57
C ILE A 91 -23.89 13.54 -11.92
N LEU A 92 -23.66 14.28 -13.01
CA LEU A 92 -23.57 13.71 -14.36
C LEU A 92 -22.26 12.92 -14.50
N GLU A 93 -22.38 11.66 -14.95
CA GLU A 93 -21.23 10.81 -15.27
C GLU A 93 -20.41 11.41 -16.41
N ASN A 94 -19.10 11.62 -16.19
CA ASN A 94 -18.13 11.70 -17.28
C ASN A 94 -17.33 10.38 -17.34
N PRO A 95 -17.73 9.42 -18.21
CA PRO A 95 -17.12 8.10 -18.25
C PRO A 95 -15.62 8.14 -18.55
N GLN A 96 -15.16 9.12 -19.33
CA GLN A 96 -13.76 9.25 -19.73
C GLN A 96 -12.86 9.66 -18.56
N ASP A 97 -13.33 10.60 -17.72
CA ASP A 97 -12.59 11.04 -16.54
C ASP A 97 -12.55 9.96 -15.46
N LEU A 98 -13.67 9.25 -15.28
CA LEU A 98 -13.75 8.13 -14.34
C LEU A 98 -12.79 7.00 -14.73
N GLU A 99 -12.79 6.61 -16.01
CA GLU A 99 -11.88 5.59 -16.53
C GLU A 99 -10.40 6.02 -16.45
N ALA A 100 -10.09 7.26 -16.81
CA ALA A 100 -8.73 7.79 -16.73
C ALA A 100 -8.20 7.78 -15.29
N THR A 101 -9.03 8.19 -14.33
CA THR A 101 -8.71 8.17 -12.89
C THR A 101 -8.49 6.74 -12.42
N HIS A 102 -9.36 5.81 -12.80
CA HIS A 102 -9.25 4.40 -12.42
C HIS A 102 -7.97 3.76 -12.96
N ILE A 103 -7.63 3.98 -14.23
CA ILE A 103 -6.39 3.49 -14.83
C ILE A 103 -5.16 4.07 -14.12
N ARG A 104 -5.19 5.36 -13.78
CA ARG A 104 -4.11 6.02 -13.04
C ARG A 104 -3.93 5.40 -11.65
N LEU A 105 -5.01 5.20 -10.90
CA LEU A 105 -4.99 4.53 -9.59
C LEU A 105 -4.38 3.14 -9.70
N GLY A 106 -4.82 2.34 -10.66
CA GLY A 106 -4.29 0.99 -10.87
C GLY A 106 -2.78 0.95 -11.12
N ARG A 107 -2.25 1.90 -11.90
CA ARG A 107 -0.79 2.02 -12.12
C ARG A 107 -0.05 2.40 -10.85
N LEU A 108 -0.55 3.37 -10.10
CA LEU A 108 0.09 3.84 -8.88
C LEU A 108 0.12 2.75 -7.80
N ILE A 109 -0.99 2.04 -7.62
CA ILE A 109 -1.10 0.93 -6.66
C ILE A 109 -0.17 -0.21 -7.07
N THR A 110 -0.12 -0.57 -8.35
CA THR A 110 0.82 -1.58 -8.86
C THR A 110 2.27 -1.18 -8.54
N GLY A 111 2.63 0.09 -8.75
CA GLY A 111 3.93 0.63 -8.39
C GLY A 111 4.24 0.53 -6.89
N LEU A 112 3.29 0.90 -6.04
CA LEU A 112 3.42 0.77 -4.58
C LEU A 112 3.60 -0.69 -4.17
N THR A 113 2.81 -1.60 -4.74
CA THR A 113 2.91 -3.05 -4.48
C THR A 113 4.28 -3.61 -4.82
N HIS A 114 4.84 -3.22 -5.96
CA HIS A 114 6.19 -3.64 -6.35
C HIS A 114 7.24 -3.12 -5.37
N LYS A 115 7.19 -1.83 -5.02
CA LYS A 115 8.12 -1.24 -4.06
C LYS A 115 8.01 -1.92 -2.70
N PHE A 116 6.79 -2.10 -2.21
CA PHE A 116 6.50 -2.76 -0.94
C PHE A 116 7.07 -4.19 -0.88
N ARG A 117 6.86 -4.99 -1.93
CA ARG A 117 7.41 -6.35 -2.02
C ARG A 117 8.94 -6.35 -2.05
N HIS A 118 9.56 -5.38 -2.70
CA HIS A 118 11.02 -5.24 -2.74
C HIS A 118 11.56 -4.92 -1.34
N THR A 119 11.03 -3.88 -0.69
CA THR A 119 11.43 -3.47 0.67
C THR A 119 11.20 -4.58 1.68
N LYS A 120 10.09 -5.33 1.58
CA LYS A 120 9.82 -6.52 2.40
C LYS A 120 10.92 -7.58 2.29
N ARG A 121 11.37 -7.90 1.07
CA ARG A 121 12.46 -8.88 0.87
C ARG A 121 13.77 -8.39 1.46
N ALA A 122 14.12 -7.13 1.22
CA ALA A 122 15.34 -6.54 1.75
C ALA A 122 15.33 -6.52 3.29
N LEU A 123 14.19 -6.20 3.89
CA LEU A 123 14.01 -6.23 5.34
C LEU A 123 14.20 -7.63 5.92
N PHE A 124 13.59 -8.65 5.32
CA PHE A 124 13.76 -10.02 5.81
C PHE A 124 15.19 -10.53 5.64
N ALA A 125 15.84 -10.21 4.52
CA ALA A 125 17.25 -10.55 4.33
C ALA A 125 18.14 -9.92 5.42
N LEU A 126 17.90 -8.64 5.74
CA LEU A 126 18.65 -7.95 6.79
C LEU A 126 18.41 -8.57 8.18
N VAL A 127 17.15 -8.88 8.51
CA VAL A 127 16.82 -9.52 9.80
C VAL A 127 17.40 -10.93 9.87
N GLU A 128 17.32 -11.72 8.79
CA GLU A 128 17.92 -13.05 8.72
C GLU A 128 19.44 -13.00 8.90
N GLU A 129 20.10 -12.04 8.26
CA GLU A 129 21.54 -11.84 8.44
C GLU A 129 21.87 -11.45 9.89
N ALA A 130 21.07 -10.57 10.50
CA ALA A 130 21.24 -10.21 11.90
C ALA A 130 21.06 -11.42 12.84
N VAL A 131 20.12 -12.32 12.56
CA VAL A 131 19.89 -13.55 13.33
C VAL A 131 21.02 -14.55 13.16
N LYS A 132 21.47 -14.84 11.92
CA LYS A 132 22.58 -15.77 11.66
C LYS A 132 23.89 -15.35 12.31
N ASN A 133 24.10 -14.04 12.40
CA ASN A 133 25.26 -13.50 13.08
C ASN A 133 25.15 -13.57 14.61
N ASP A 134 23.95 -13.78 15.17
CA ASP A 134 23.70 -13.91 16.61
C ASP A 134 24.12 -15.29 17.13
N GLU A 135 24.00 -16.34 16.31
CA GLU A 135 24.50 -17.70 16.63
C GLU A 135 26.02 -17.75 16.86
N LEU A 136 26.77 -16.71 16.48
CA LEU A 136 28.20 -16.56 16.77
C LEU A 136 28.51 -15.87 18.11
N PHE A 137 27.49 -15.36 18.82
CA PHE A 137 27.62 -14.65 20.10
C PHE A 137 26.91 -15.36 21.27
N GLU A 138 26.33 -16.55 21.05
CA GLU A 138 26.04 -17.48 22.14
C GLU A 138 27.37 -18.13 22.61
N LEU A 139 28.12 -17.40 23.44
CA LEU A 139 29.22 -17.89 24.28
C LEU A 139 28.81 -17.84 25.75
#